data_AF-A0A133U328-F1
#
_entry.id   AF-A0A133U328-F1
#
_cell.length_a   1.000
_cell.length_b   1.000
_cell.length_c   1.000
_cell.angle_alpha   90.00
_cell.angle_beta   90.00
_cell.angle_gamma   90.00
#
_symmetry.space_group_name_H-M   'P 1'
#
loop_
_entity.id
_entity.type
_entity.pdbx_description
1 polymer ?
#
loop_
_entity_poly.entity_id
_entity_poly.type
_entity_poly.pdbx_seq_one_letter_code
_entity_poly.pdbx_strand_id
1 'polypeptide(L)' 'SFNLEGLDSHEVSSLLDEIGNIATRSGHHCAEPAMKHFDIGGNVRASVHYYNTMEEMEEFLEVLDEISKELT' A
#
# COMPACT_ATOMS: atom_id res chain seq x y z
N SER A 1 2.36 6.55 -3.19
CA SER A 1 1.56 6.31 -1.98
C SER A 1 0.10 6.26 -2.36
N PHE A 2 -0.68 5.42 -1.69
CA PHE A 2 -2.09 5.19 -2.00
C PHE A 2 -2.84 4.73 -0.75
N ASN A 3 -4.17 4.77 -0.82
CA ASN A 3 -5.09 4.15 0.13
C ASN A 3 -6.15 3.39 -0.67
N LEU A 4 -6.67 2.31 -0.10
CA LEU A 4 -7.87 1.64 -0.58
C LEU A 4 -9.05 2.12 0.27
N GLU A 5 -10.12 2.56 -0.39
CA GLU A 5 -11.30 3.04 0.31
C GLU A 5 -11.91 1.93 1.17
N GLY A 6 -12.23 2.24 2.43
CA GLY A 6 -12.80 1.27 3.36
C GLY A 6 -11.79 0.40 4.12
N LEU A 7 -10.49 0.48 3.84
CA LEU A 7 -9.45 -0.25 4.57
C LEU A 7 -8.46 0.67 5.28
N ASP A 8 -8.00 0.24 6.47
CA ASP A 8 -6.88 0.91 7.12
C ASP A 8 -5.56 0.63 6.39
N SER A 9 -4.68 1.63 6.36
CA SER A 9 -3.40 1.50 5.65
C SER A 9 -2.49 0.41 6.23
N HIS A 10 -2.58 0.10 7.53
CA HIS A 10 -1.84 -1.00 8.13
C HIS A 10 -2.40 -2.36 7.69
N GLU A 11 -3.72 -2.50 7.60
CA GLU A 11 -4.37 -3.72 7.13
C GLU A 11 -3.99 -4.03 5.67
N VAL A 12 -4.05 -3.03 4.77
CA VAL A 12 -3.61 -3.20 3.38
C VAL A 12 -2.14 -3.63 3.30
N SER A 13 -1.28 -3.02 4.12
CA SER A 13 0.15 -3.38 4.16
C SER A 13 0.38 -4.79 4.70
N SER A 14 -0.43 -5.27 5.64
CA SER A 14 -0.39 -6.65 6.14
C SER A 14 -0.90 -7.64 5.10
N LEU A 15 -2.00 -7.34 4.40
CA LEU A 15 -2.52 -8.20 3.34
C LEU A 15 -1.55 -8.35 2.16
N LEU A 16 -0.87 -7.26 1.76
CA LEU A 16 0.16 -7.32 0.73
C LEU A 16 1.34 -8.23 1.13
N ASP A 17 1.72 -8.26 2.41
CA ASP A 17 2.76 -9.15 2.93
C ASP A 17 2.26 -10.60 2.99
N GLU A 18 1.05 -10.83 3.50
CA GLU A 18 0.49 -12.17 3.70
C GLU A 18 0.11 -12.89 2.39
N ILE A 19 -0.46 -12.16 1.42
CA ILE A 19 -0.96 -12.74 0.16
C ILE A 19 0.15 -12.81 -0.89
N GLY A 20 0.88 -11.70 -1.06
CA GLY A 20 1.85 -11.53 -2.15
C GLY A 20 3.31 -11.57 -1.73
N ASN A 21 3.63 -11.68 -0.43
CA ASN A 21 5.00 -11.49 0.07
C ASN A 21 5.60 -10.15 -0.38
N ILE A 22 4.77 -9.10 -0.45
CA ILE A 22 5.15 -7.76 -0.91
C ILE A 22 5.36 -6.81 0.26
N ALA A 23 6.62 -6.46 0.50
CA ALA A 23 6.98 -5.52 1.55
C ALA A 23 6.60 -4.07 1.16
N THR A 24 5.72 -3.47 1.95
CA THR A 24 5.40 -2.03 1.87
C THR A 24 5.55 -1.34 3.23
N ARG A 25 5.41 -0.02 3.26
CA ARG A 25 5.33 0.75 4.51
C ARG A 25 3.97 1.42 4.63
N SER A 26 3.36 1.33 5.80
CA SER A 26 2.11 2.01 6.18
C SER A 26 2.33 3.06 7.28
N GLY A 27 1.34 3.93 7.46
CA GLY A 27 1.31 4.98 8.49
C GLY A 27 1.72 6.37 7.98
N HIS A 28 2.23 7.21 8.89
CA HIS A 28 2.51 8.63 8.60
C HIS A 28 3.84 8.90 7.87
N HIS A 29 4.73 7.90 7.76
CA HIS A 29 6.07 8.05 7.14
C HIS A 29 6.93 9.17 7.74
N CYS A 30 6.78 9.44 9.04
CA CYS A 30 7.40 10.58 9.72
C CYS A 30 7.03 11.95 9.11
N ALA A 31 5.90 12.02 8.38
CA ALA A 31 5.43 13.19 7.65
C ALA A 31 3.99 13.57 8.09
N GLU A 32 3.74 13.59 9.40
CA GLU A 32 2.44 13.92 9.98
C GLU A 32 1.83 15.26 9.49
N PRO A 33 2.61 16.34 9.25
CA PRO A 33 2.04 17.56 8.66
C PRO A 33 1.39 17.33 7.28
N ALA A 34 1.94 16.43 6.47
CA ALA A 34 1.35 16.08 5.17
C ALA A 34 0.06 15.28 5.34
N MET A 35 0.04 14.34 6.30
CA MET A 35 -1.17 13.58 6.64
C MET A 35 -2.31 14.50 7.05
N LYS A 36 -2.02 15.52 7.88
CA LYS A 36 -2.98 16.56 8.28
C LYS A 36 -3.44 17.44 7.11
N HIS A 37 -2.56 17.75 6.16
CA HIS A 37 -2.92 18.55 4.99
C HIS A 37 -3.92 17.84 4.07
N PHE A 38 -3.74 16.52 3.89
CA PHE A 38 -4.63 15.68 3.09
C PHE A 38 -5.81 15.11 3.88
N ASP A 39 -5.90 15.39 5.18
CA ASP A 39 -6.91 14.87 6.10
C ASP A 39 -7.03 13.33 6.09
N ILE A 40 -5.87 12.66 6.15
CA ILE A 40 -5.78 11.20 6.18
C ILE A 40 -5.01 10.72 7.42
N GLY A 41 -5.38 9.56 7.96
CA GLY A 41 -4.70 8.93 9.11
C GLY A 41 -3.38 8.23 8.76
N GLY A 42 -3.01 8.17 7.48
CA GLY A 42 -1.83 7.44 7.00
C GLY A 42 -2.03 7.01 5.55
N ASN A 43 -0.98 6.44 4.96
CA ASN A 43 -1.10 5.75 3.68
C ASN A 43 -0.14 4.59 3.52
N VAL A 44 -0.44 3.71 2.57
CA VAL A 44 0.50 2.71 2.08
C VAL A 44 1.45 3.36 1.10
N ARG A 45 2.74 3.03 1.21
CA ARG A 45 3.78 3.46 0.30
C ARG A 45 4.58 2.26 -0.21
N ALA A 46 4.33 1.90 -1.46
CA ALA A 46 5.27 1.17 -2.29
C ALA A 46 6.32 2.16 -2.84
N SER A 47 7.59 1.85 -2.66
CA SER A 47 8.72 2.64 -3.15
C SER A 47 9.66 1.73 -3.92
N VAL A 48 9.96 2.11 -5.16
CA VAL A 48 10.77 1.32 -6.08
C VAL A 48 12.20 1.85 -6.19
N HIS A 49 13.11 0.99 -6.63
CA HIS A 49 14.51 1.31 -6.91
C HIS A 49 14.99 0.58 -8.18
N TYR A 50 16.24 0.81 -8.61
CA TYR A 50 16.77 0.25 -9.87
C TYR A 50 16.75 -1.29 -9.98
N TYR A 51 16.69 -1.99 -8.84
CA TYR A 51 16.70 -3.44 -8.78
C TYR A 51 15.31 -4.06 -8.88
N ASN A 52 14.25 -3.25 -8.81
CA ASN A 52 12.91 -3.76 -9.01
C ASN A 52 12.65 -4.07 -10.49
N THR A 53 11.81 -5.07 -10.75
CA THR A 53 11.49 -5.52 -12.11
C THR A 53 10.04 -5.20 -12.48
N MET A 54 9.73 -5.29 -13.78
CA MET A 54 8.36 -5.08 -14.25
C MET A 54 7.44 -6.22 -13.81
N GLU A 55 7.98 -7.43 -13.72
CA GLU A 55 7.27 -8.61 -13.22
C GLU A 55 6.85 -8.44 -11.75
N GLU A 56 7.74 -7.90 -10.90
CA GLU A 56 7.38 -7.55 -9.51
C GLU A 56 6.26 -6.49 -9.45
N MET A 57 6.24 -5.56 -10.41
CA MET A 57 5.18 -4.54 -10.49
C MET A 57 3.85 -5.14 -10.96
N GLU A 58 3.88 -6.12 -11.85
CA GLU A 58 2.69 -6.86 -12.29
C GLU A 58 2.10 -7.67 -11.13
N GLU A 59 2.92 -8.43 -10.41
CA GLU A 59 2.50 -9.18 -9.21
C GLU A 59 1.92 -8.25 -8.14
N PHE A 60 2.56 -7.09 -7.89
CA PHE A 60 2.03 -6.08 -6.98
C PHE A 60 0.63 -5.58 -7.37
N LEU A 61 0.40 -5.32 -8.66
CA LEU A 61 -0.90 -4.83 -9.14
C LEU A 61 -1.97 -5.91 -9.08
N GLU A 62 -1.63 -7.18 -9.38
CA GLU A 62 -2.55 -8.31 -9.28
C GLU A 62 -3.04 -8.52 -7.85
N VAL A 63 -2.12 -8.57 -6.88
CA VAL A 63 -2.48 -8.74 -5.46
C VAL A 63 -3.26 -7.53 -4.94
N LEU A 64 -2.89 -6.31 -5.36
CA LEU A 64 -3.62 -5.12 -4.96
C LEU A 64 -5.05 -5.10 -5.50
N ASP A 65 -5.26 -5.55 -6.74
CA ASP A 65 -6.58 -5.68 -7.37
C ASP A 65 -7.42 -6.76 -6.67
N GLU A 66 -6.82 -7.89 -6.27
CA GLU A 66 -7.47 -8.92 -5.43
C GLU A 66 -7.96 -8.35 -4.09
N ILE A 67 -7.07 -7.67 -3.34
CA ILE A 67 -7.43 -7.04 -2.06
C ILE A 67 -8.55 -6.02 -2.23
N SER A 68 -8.52 -5.24 -3.32
CA SER A 68 -9.53 -4.21 -3.58
C SER A 68 -10.94 -4.78 -3.81
N LYS A 69 -11.04 -6.03 -4.31
CA LYS A 69 -12.31 -6.69 -4.64
C LYS A 69 -12.98 -7.34 -3.45
N GLU A 70 -12.23 -7.74 -2.41
CA GLU A 70 -12.82 -8.36 -1.21
C GLU A 70 -13.78 -7.43 -0.44
N LEU A 71 -13.76 -6.12 -0.73
CA LEU A 71 -14.66 -5.12 -0.14
C LEU A 71 -15.98 -4.93 -0.90
N THR A 72 -16.16 -5.56 -2.07
CA THR A 72 -17.36 -5.43 -2.92
C THR A 72 -18.34 -6.58 -2.71
#